data_AF-B7P3X1-F1
#
_entry.id   AF-B7P3X1-F1
#
_cell.length_a   1.000
_cell.length_b   1.000
_cell.length_c   1.000
_cell.angle_alpha   90.00
_cell.angle_beta   90.00
_cell.angle_gamma   90.00
#
_symmetry.space_group_name_H-M   'P 1'
#
loop_
_entity.id
_entity.type
_entity.pdbx_description
1 polymer ?
#
loop_
_entity_poly.entity_id
_entity_poly.type
_entity_poly.pdbx_seq_one_letter_code
_entity_poly.pdbx_strand_id
1 'polypeptide(L)'
;MLTKEVQKSVKPGDVFMLNKSPVVVLEILQDSFKGGILPNARDFFKVPMKSSELGVWRCDTFRQGTKVWPLSDIREGVQCVMLKYKGGHVILPLLHLN
;
A
#
# COMPACT_ATOMS: atom_id res chain seq x y z
N MET A 1 -4.10 13.60 -27.67
CA MET A 1 -5.12 13.56 -26.61
C MET A 1 -4.39 13.65 -25.28
N LEU A 2 -4.60 14.73 -24.52
CA LEU A 2 -4.10 14.81 -23.14
C LEU A 2 -4.98 13.88 -22.31
N THR A 3 -4.45 12.75 -21.91
CA THR A 3 -5.04 11.91 -20.86
C THR A 3 -5.20 12.80 -19.64
N LYS A 4 -6.46 13.10 -19.28
CA LYS A 4 -6.78 13.67 -17.97
C LYS A 4 -6.23 12.69 -16.95
N GLU A 5 -5.09 13.02 -16.34
CA GLU A 5 -4.64 12.31 -15.16
C GLU A 5 -5.77 12.40 -14.15
N VAL A 6 -6.43 11.27 -13.91
CA VAL A 6 -7.37 11.16 -12.80
C VAL A 6 -6.52 11.34 -11.57
N GLN A 7 -6.49 12.55 -11.02
CA GLN A 7 -5.92 12.79 -9.70
C GLN A 7 -6.69 11.89 -8.74
N LYS A 8 -6.08 10.76 -8.40
CA LYS A 8 -6.66 9.83 -7.44
C LYS A 8 -6.77 10.58 -6.12
N SER A 9 -8.01 10.81 -5.69
CA SER A 9 -8.27 11.33 -4.36
C SER A 9 -7.81 10.28 -3.35
N VAL A 10 -6.74 10.59 -2.63
CA VAL A 10 -6.19 9.76 -1.55
C VAL A 10 -7.08 9.94 -0.32
N LYS A 11 -7.47 8.84 0.31
CA LYS A 11 -8.32 8.86 1.52
C LYS A 11 -7.81 7.92 2.61
N PRO A 12 -8.18 8.14 3.87
CA PRO A 12 -7.95 7.18 4.94
C PRO A 12 -8.44 5.77 4.58
N GLY A 13 -7.61 4.78 4.88
CA GLY A 13 -7.82 3.37 4.54
C GLY A 13 -7.20 2.95 3.20
N ASP A 14 -6.82 3.89 2.33
CA ASP A 14 -6.05 3.56 1.13
C ASP A 14 -4.67 3.01 1.52
N VAL A 15 -4.15 2.10 0.70
CA VAL A 15 -2.84 1.48 0.91
C VAL A 15 -1.96 1.73 -0.28
N PHE A 16 -0.70 2.11 -0.02
CA PHE A 16 0.31 2.32 -1.04
C PHE A 16 1.59 1.55 -0.70
N MET A 17 2.26 1.05 -1.72
CA MET A 17 3.63 0.54 -1.59
C MET A 17 4.60 1.70 -1.74
N LEU A 18 5.24 2.08 -0.62
CA LEU A 18 6.24 3.13 -0.56
C LEU A 18 7.59 2.51 -0.16
N ASN A 19 8.63 2.66 -0.99
CA ASN A 19 9.95 2.09 -0.74
C ASN A 19 9.90 0.60 -0.32
N LYS A 20 9.13 -0.21 -1.07
CA LYS A 20 8.91 -1.64 -0.82
C LYS A 20 8.21 -1.98 0.51
N SER A 21 7.62 -0.97 1.17
CA SER A 21 6.86 -1.15 2.40
C SER A 21 5.39 -0.78 2.18
N PRO A 22 4.43 -1.65 2.56
CA PRO A 22 3.01 -1.32 2.49
C PRO A 22 2.65 -0.34 3.61
N VAL A 23 2.08 0.81 3.21
CA VAL A 23 1.69 1.90 4.10
C VAL A 23 0.19 2.16 3.93
N VAL A 24 -0.54 2.09 5.04
CA VAL A 24 -1.97 2.44 5.11
C VAL A 24 -2.08 3.92 5.45
N VAL A 25 -2.84 4.68 4.68
CA VAL A 25 -3.20 6.06 5.00
C VAL A 25 -4.14 6.05 6.19
N LEU A 26 -3.76 6.69 7.29
CA LEU A 26 -4.59 6.80 8.49
C LEU A 26 -5.31 8.15 8.54
N GLU A 27 -4.64 9.21 8.10
CA GLU A 27 -5.14 10.58 8.16
C GLU A 27 -4.48 11.41 7.04
N ILE A 28 -5.27 12.23 6.36
CA ILE A 28 -4.78 13.21 5.37
C ILE A 28 -4.62 14.56 6.08
N LEU A 29 -3.45 15.16 5.93
CA LEU A 29 -3.13 16.51 6.38
C LEU A 29 -3.12 17.45 5.15
N GLN A 30 -2.69 18.69 5.31
CA GLN A 30 -2.76 19.68 4.23
C GLN A 30 -1.88 19.32 3.02
N ASP A 31 -0.61 18.97 3.25
CA ASP A 31 0.40 18.65 2.22
C ASP A 31 1.03 17.25 2.41
N SER A 32 0.57 16.55 3.44
CA SER A 32 1.17 15.32 3.96
C SER A 32 0.09 14.36 4.42
N PHE A 33 0.49 13.15 4.79
CA PHE A 33 -0.42 12.18 5.38
C PHE A 33 0.28 11.43 6.51
N LYS A 34 -0.50 11.03 7.50
CA LYS A 34 -0.07 10.10 8.54
C LYS A 34 -0.38 8.70 8.05
N GLY A 35 0.65 7.87 7.96
CA GLY A 35 0.53 6.49 7.53
C GLY A 35 0.91 5.50 8.62
N GLY A 36 0.35 4.29 8.54
CA GLY A 36 0.77 3.14 9.32
C GLY A 36 1.51 2.14 8.45
N ILE A 37 2.72 1.75 8.85
CA ILE A 37 3.47 0.71 8.14
C ILE A 37 2.90 -0.66 8.55
N LEU A 38 2.60 -1.50 7.57
CA LEU A 38 2.25 -2.89 7.82
C LEU A 38 3.53 -3.73 7.96
N PRO A 39 3.84 -4.25 9.16
CA PRO A 39 5.11 -4.91 9.41
C PRO A 39 5.16 -6.33 8.82
N ASN A 40 6.37 -6.88 8.76
CA ASN A 40 6.63 -8.29 8.43
C ASN A 40 6.07 -8.72 7.06
N ALA A 41 6.30 -7.90 6.02
CA ALA A 41 5.98 -8.25 4.64
C ALA A 41 6.71 -9.53 4.22
N ARG A 42 5.95 -10.55 3.80
CA ARG A 42 6.44 -11.89 3.44
C ARG A 42 5.60 -12.50 2.32
N ASP A 43 6.10 -13.56 1.70
CA ASP A 43 5.34 -14.32 0.71
C ASP A 43 4.05 -14.89 1.35
N PHE A 44 2.92 -14.71 0.67
CA PHE A 44 1.66 -15.35 1.02
C PHE A 44 1.61 -16.80 0.53
N PHE A 45 2.01 -17.05 -0.72
CA PHE A 45 2.19 -18.38 -1.30
C PHE A 45 3.58 -18.51 -1.96
N LYS A 46 4.07 -19.75 -2.08
CA LYS A 46 5.41 -20.06 -2.64
C LYS A 46 5.39 -21.08 -3.78
N VAL A 47 4.24 -21.69 -4.06
CA VAL A 47 4.08 -22.75 -5.05
C VAL A 47 2.91 -22.38 -5.97
N PRO A 48 3.07 -22.46 -7.30
CA PRO A 48 4.28 -22.83 -8.04
C PRO A 48 5.37 -21.73 -8.07
N MET A 49 5.04 -20.49 -7.68
CA MET A 49 5.99 -19.37 -7.63
C MET A 49 5.78 -18.49 -6.39
N LYS A 50 6.73 -17.61 -6.06
CA LYS A 50 6.65 -16.76 -4.86
C LYS A 50 5.68 -15.62 -5.09
N SER A 51 4.78 -15.36 -4.15
CA SER A 51 3.79 -14.29 -4.29
C SER A 51 4.43 -12.91 -4.41
N SER A 52 5.61 -12.68 -3.81
CA SER A 52 6.37 -11.43 -3.98
C SER A 52 6.80 -11.16 -5.43
N GLU A 53 7.02 -12.19 -6.25
CA GLU A 53 7.32 -12.05 -7.68
C GLU A 53 6.10 -11.55 -8.47
N LEU A 54 4.90 -11.76 -7.93
CA LEU A 54 3.63 -11.24 -8.43
C LEU A 54 3.23 -9.93 -7.73
N GLY A 55 4.11 -9.39 -6.88
CA GLY A 55 3.83 -8.22 -6.06
C GLY A 55 2.84 -8.48 -4.93
N VAL A 56 2.52 -9.71 -4.55
CA VAL A 56 1.57 -9.99 -3.46
C VAL A 56 2.32 -10.24 -2.16
N TRP A 57 1.99 -9.49 -1.12
CA TRP A 57 2.60 -9.62 0.20
C TRP A 57 1.59 -9.99 1.28
N ARG A 58 2.02 -10.81 2.22
CA ARG A 58 1.36 -11.03 3.50
C ARG A 58 2.01 -10.14 4.54
N CYS A 59 1.22 -9.42 5.32
CA CYS A 59 1.69 -8.57 6.41
C CYS A 59 0.96 -8.91 7.71
N ASP A 60 1.57 -8.60 8.84
CA ASP A 60 0.93 -8.75 10.13
C ASP A 60 -0.07 -7.61 10.37
N THR A 61 -0.89 -7.77 11.41
CA THR A 61 -1.76 -6.70 11.89
C THR A 61 -0.91 -5.53 12.40
N PHE A 62 -1.40 -4.32 12.17
CA PHE A 62 -0.78 -3.10 12.65
C PHE A 62 -0.47 -3.19 14.16
N ARG A 63 0.82 -3.08 14.51
CA ARG A 63 1.30 -3.01 15.89
C ARG A 63 2.19 -1.78 15.99
N GLN A 64 1.57 -0.63 16.25
CA GLN A 64 2.17 0.65 16.62
C GLN A 64 3.39 1.08 15.79
N GLY A 65 3.15 2.05 14.90
CA GLY A 65 4.20 2.76 14.17
C GLY A 65 3.55 3.66 13.14
N THR A 66 3.37 4.93 13.49
CA THR A 66 2.89 5.93 12.55
C THR A 66 4.03 6.85 12.16
N LYS A 67 4.13 7.17 10.88
CA LYS A 67 5.05 8.17 10.38
C LYS A 67 4.27 9.14 9.49
N VAL A 68 4.83 10.33 9.29
CA VAL A 68 4.28 11.34 8.38
C VAL A 68 5.12 11.33 7.11
N TRP A 69 4.46 11.38 5.97
CA TRP A 69 5.06 11.46 4.65
C TRP A 69 4.41 12.58 3.84
N PRO A 70 5.14 13.21 2.90
CA PRO A 70 4.55 14.17 1.99
C PRO A 70 3.58 13.46 1.03
N LEU A 71 2.53 14.16 0.59
CA LEU A 71 1.57 13.60 -0.38
C LEU A 71 2.21 13.30 -1.75
N SER A 72 3.37 13.91 -2.05
CA SER A 72 4.16 13.59 -3.24
C SER A 72 4.57 12.13 -3.31
N ASP A 73 4.87 11.49 -2.17
CA ASP A 73 5.31 10.09 -2.12
C ASP A 73 4.22 9.14 -2.60
N ILE A 74 2.94 9.54 -2.50
CA ILE A 74 1.80 8.75 -3.00
C ILE A 74 1.68 8.85 -4.52
N ARG A 75 2.07 9.97 -5.13
CA ARG A 75 1.96 10.15 -6.59
C ARG A 75 2.85 9.17 -7.35
N GLU A 76 3.99 8.82 -6.77
CA GLU A 76 4.93 7.83 -7.31
C GLU A 76 4.70 6.43 -6.73
N GLY A 77 3.84 6.32 -5.70
CA GLY A 77 3.53 5.09 -5.01
C GLY A 77 2.54 4.20 -5.77
N VAL A 78 2.70 2.89 -5.64
CA VAL A 78 1.76 1.92 -6.23
C VAL A 78 0.59 1.72 -5.27
N GLN A 79 -0.62 2.11 -5.67
CA GLN A 79 -1.82 1.85 -4.88
C GLN A 79 -2.07 0.34 -4.78
N CYS A 80 -2.53 -0.10 -3.63
CA CYS A 80 -2.77 -1.50 -3.31
C CYS A 80 -4.16 -1.72 -2.72
N VAL A 81 -4.64 -2.96 -2.86
CA VAL A 81 -5.78 -3.48 -2.09
C VAL A 81 -5.25 -4.23 -0.88
N MET A 82 -5.89 -4.00 0.26
CA MET A 82 -5.63 -4.70 1.51
C MET A 82 -6.81 -5.61 1.86
N LEU A 83 -6.55 -6.90 1.94
CA LEU A 83 -7.53 -7.92 2.33
C LEU A 83 -7.20 -8.47 3.72
N LYS A 84 -8.17 -8.46 4.63
CA LYS A 84 -8.01 -9.05 5.98
C LYS A 84 -8.11 -10.58 5.90
N TYR A 85 -7.28 -11.28 6.67
CA TYR A 85 -7.40 -12.72 6.91
C TYR A 85 -7.09 -13.05 8.39
N LYS A 86 -7.32 -14.30 8.82
CA LYS A 86 -7.24 -14.73 10.24
C LYS A 86 -5.94 -14.33 10.97
N GLY A 87 -4.83 -14.14 10.24
CA GLY A 87 -3.53 -13.83 10.82
C GLY A 87 -2.93 -12.46 10.45
N GLY A 88 -3.66 -11.59 9.75
CA GLY A 88 -3.14 -10.30 9.29
C GLY A 88 -3.79 -9.79 8.02
N HIS A 89 -2.97 -9.28 7.10
CA HIS A 89 -3.40 -8.69 5.84
C HIS A 89 -2.67 -9.28 4.64
N VAL A 90 -3.34 -9.32 3.50
CA VAL A 90 -2.74 -9.54 2.19
C VAL A 90 -2.80 -8.24 1.41
N ILE A 91 -1.67 -7.81 0.88
CA ILE A 91 -1.50 -6.57 0.11
C ILE A 91 -1.23 -6.96 -1.33
N LEU A 92 -2.05 -6.42 -2.23
CA LEU A 92 -1.96 -6.64 -3.66
C LEU A 92 -1.89 -5.29 -4.38
N PRO A 93 -0.81 -5.00 -5.13
CA PRO A 93 -0.73 -3.89 -6.06
C PRO A 93 -1.93 -3.90 -6.98
N LEU A 94 -2.59 -2.76 -7.07
CA LEU A 94 -3.47 -2.48 -8.19
C LEU A 94 -2.57 -2.30 -9.40
N LEU A 95 -2.60 -3.28 -10.31
CA LEU A 95 -1.99 -3.13 -11.61
C LEU A 95 -2.68 -1.96 -12.31
N HIS A 96 -1.94 -0.85 -12.47
CA HIS A 96 -2.33 0.15 -13.44
C HIS A 96 -1.97 -0.40 -14.82
N LEU A 97 -2.99 -0.62 -15.64
CA LEU A 97 -2.84 -0.43 -17.07
C LEU A 97 -2.60 1.07 -17.23
N ASN A 98 -1.35 1.45 -17.51
CA ASN A 98 -1.05 2.79 -18.01
C ASN A 98 -1.76 3.00 -19.35
#